data_AF-A0A1F8R1I8-F1
#
_entry.id   AF-A0A1F8R1I8-F1
#
_cell.length_a   1.000
_cell.length_b   1.000
_cell.length_c   1.000
_cell.angle_alpha   90.00
_cell.angle_beta   90.00
_cell.angle_gamma   90.00
#
_symmetry.space_group_name_H-M   'P 1'
#
loop_
_entity.id
_entity.type
_entity.pdbx_description
1 polymer ?
#
loop_
_entity_poly.entity_id
_entity_poly.type
_entity_poly.pdbx_seq_one_letter_code
_entity_poly.pdbx_strand_id
1 'polypeptide(L)'
;MRRLGWLCFALMWLPFAGIFVGLAGMPDGSYSWPELPMLARISILGTGAFGVVAVLLLIGSPALSSIQNRSILANGQPADATIVDIQPTGATINNYYVGLSVLLDVKPLSEPTFQARAEKFVPMHLMAKYQAGAAIRIKFDPHSRAVAIMD
;
A
#
# COMPACT_ATOMS: atom_id res chain seq x y z
N MET A 1 -4.83 -3.21 -1.71
CA MET A 1 -3.61 -4.02 -1.96
C MET A 1 -2.99 -4.61 -0.69
N ARG A 2 -2.93 -3.87 0.43
CA ARG A 2 -2.32 -4.34 1.69
C ARG A 2 -2.88 -5.65 2.28
N ARG A 3 -4.19 -5.92 2.19
CA ARG A 3 -4.79 -7.21 2.62
C ARG A 3 -4.26 -8.40 1.81
N LEU A 4 -4.06 -8.22 0.50
CA LEU A 4 -3.49 -9.24 -0.37
C LEU A 4 -2.02 -9.48 -0.04
N GLY A 5 -1.26 -8.42 0.27
CA GLY A 5 0.12 -8.55 0.75
C GLY A 5 0.23 -9.39 2.02
N TRP A 6 -0.67 -9.19 2.99
CA TRP A 6 -0.73 -10.02 4.20
C TRP A 6 -1.11 -11.48 3.92
N LEU A 7 -2.02 -11.73 2.99
CA LEU A 7 -2.36 -13.09 2.56
C LEU A 7 -1.16 -13.78 1.89
N CYS A 8 -0.45 -13.10 0.99
CA CYS A 8 0.77 -13.62 0.37
C CYS A 8 1.87 -13.90 1.42
N PHE A 9 2.03 -13.01 2.40
CA PHE A 9 2.96 -13.21 3.50
C PHE A 9 2.59 -14.42 4.37
N ALA A 10 1.29 -14.61 4.68
CA ALA A 10 0.83 -15.78 5.41
C ALA A 10 1.04 -17.08 4.61
N LEU A 11 0.70 -17.07 3.31
CA LEU A 11 0.87 -18.21 2.41
C LEU A 11 2.34 -18.59 2.19
N MET A 12 3.27 -17.64 2.29
CA MET A 12 4.72 -17.88 2.22
C MET A 12 5.19 -18.90 3.29
N TRP A 13 4.51 -19.00 4.43
CA TRP A 13 4.88 -19.94 5.48
C TRP A 13 4.66 -21.41 5.11
N LEU A 14 3.76 -21.70 4.16
CA LEU A 14 3.50 -23.07 3.70
C LEU A 14 4.72 -23.69 3.00
N PRO A 15 5.29 -23.08 1.94
CA PRO A 15 6.53 -23.58 1.37
C PRO A 15 7.70 -23.45 2.35
N PHE A 16 7.75 -22.43 3.22
CA PHE A 16 8.81 -22.31 4.22
C PHE A 16 8.87 -23.51 5.16
N ALA A 17 7.72 -23.96 5.68
CA ALA A 17 7.63 -25.19 6.47
C ALA A 17 8.05 -26.43 5.67
N GLY A 18 7.72 -26.48 4.37
CA GLY A 18 8.15 -27.52 3.44
C GLY A 18 9.66 -27.66 3.29
N ILE A 19 10.44 -26.58 3.53
CA ILE A 19 11.90 -26.65 3.58
C ILE A 19 12.33 -27.57 4.72
N PHE A 20 11.81 -27.37 5.94
CA PHE A 20 12.18 -28.17 7.11
C PHE A 20 11.73 -29.62 6.96
N VAL A 21 10.53 -29.86 6.43
CA VAL A 21 10.04 -31.22 6.15
C VAL A 21 10.92 -31.91 5.11
N GLY A 22 11.33 -31.19 4.06
CA GLY A 22 12.20 -31.72 3.02
C GLY A 22 13.62 -32.03 3.51
N LEU A 23 14.13 -31.28 4.49
CA LEU A 23 15.44 -31.51 5.09
C LEU A 23 15.41 -32.51 6.25
N ALA A 24 14.23 -32.84 6.78
CA ALA A 24 14.07 -33.78 7.87
C ALA A 24 14.55 -35.18 7.44
N GLY A 25 15.64 -35.63 8.06
CA GLY A 25 16.27 -36.93 7.77
C GLY A 25 17.49 -36.86 6.85
N MET A 26 17.92 -35.68 6.41
CA MET A 26 19.25 -35.53 5.82
C MET A 26 20.33 -35.65 6.91
N PRO A 27 21.44 -36.37 6.67
CA PRO A 27 22.57 -36.40 7.60
C PRO A 27 23.21 -35.02 7.77
N ASP A 28 24.07 -34.84 8.77
CA ASP A 28 24.79 -33.58 8.93
C ASP A 28 25.84 -33.43 7.82
N GLY A 29 25.87 -32.28 7.14
CA GLY A 29 26.81 -32.02 6.05
C GLY A 29 26.53 -30.72 5.29
N SER A 30 27.47 -30.33 4.42
CA SER A 30 27.28 -29.24 3.47
C SER A 30 26.64 -29.78 2.19
N TYR A 31 25.47 -29.28 1.83
CA TYR A 31 24.73 -29.75 0.66
C TYR A 31 24.80 -28.76 -0.50
N SER A 32 25.02 -29.28 -1.70
CA SER A 32 24.87 -28.51 -2.94
C SER A 32 23.40 -28.51 -3.41
N TRP A 33 23.00 -27.52 -4.21
CA TRP A 33 21.60 -27.38 -4.68
C TRP A 33 20.99 -28.65 -5.31
N PRO A 34 21.71 -29.44 -6.14
CA PRO A 34 21.17 -30.66 -6.73
C PRO A 34 20.92 -31.79 -5.72
N GLU A 35 21.68 -31.82 -4.62
CA GLU A 35 21.60 -32.85 -3.56
C GLU A 35 20.38 -32.66 -2.67
N LEU A 36 19.78 -31.48 -2.69
CA LEU A 36 18.58 -31.19 -1.92
C LEU A 36 17.40 -32.02 -2.43
N PRO A 37 16.56 -32.57 -1.53
CA PRO A 37 15.31 -33.21 -1.88
C PRO A 37 14.43 -32.28 -2.73
N MET A 38 13.68 -32.86 -3.67
CA MET A 38 12.84 -32.09 -4.60
C MET A 38 11.85 -31.19 -3.86
N LEU A 39 11.30 -31.67 -2.73
CA LEU A 39 10.43 -30.90 -1.86
C LEU A 39 11.11 -29.64 -1.33
N ALA A 40 12.35 -29.75 -0.83
CA ALA A 40 13.11 -28.62 -0.30
C ALA A 40 13.42 -27.58 -1.39
N ARG A 41 13.78 -28.03 -2.61
CA ARG A 41 14.05 -27.13 -3.75
C ARG A 41 12.82 -26.31 -4.15
N ILE A 42 11.67 -26.96 -4.34
CA ILE A 42 10.41 -26.28 -4.70
C ILE A 42 9.99 -25.34 -3.57
N SER A 43 10.16 -25.76 -2.32
CA SER A 43 9.86 -24.97 -1.13
C SER A 43 10.71 -23.70 -1.03
N ILE A 44 12.01 -23.78 -1.31
CA ILE A 44 12.90 -22.61 -1.33
C ILE A 44 12.48 -21.63 -2.42
N LEU A 45 12.23 -22.11 -3.64
CA LEU A 45 11.80 -21.25 -4.76
C LEU A 45 10.44 -20.60 -4.47
N GLY A 46 9.49 -21.38 -3.95
CA GLY A 46 8.16 -20.89 -3.58
C GLY A 46 8.23 -19.82 -2.50
N THR A 47 9.01 -20.07 -1.44
CA THR A 47 9.22 -19.08 -0.36
C THR A 47 9.83 -17.79 -0.90
N GLY A 48 10.86 -17.89 -1.75
CA GLY A 48 11.48 -16.71 -2.37
C GLY A 48 10.50 -15.92 -3.22
N ALA A 49 9.72 -16.59 -4.08
CA ALA A 49 8.73 -15.94 -4.94
C ALA A 49 7.62 -15.25 -4.12
N PHE A 50 7.03 -15.94 -3.14
CA PHE A 50 6.01 -15.35 -2.26
C PHE A 50 6.58 -14.20 -1.42
N GLY A 51 7.83 -14.32 -0.96
CA GLY A 51 8.52 -13.27 -0.21
C GLY A 51 8.70 -11.99 -1.05
N VAL A 52 9.18 -12.12 -2.28
CA VAL A 52 9.33 -10.97 -3.20
C VAL A 52 7.98 -10.31 -3.47
N VAL A 53 6.93 -11.10 -3.78
CA VAL A 53 5.59 -10.57 -4.04
C VAL A 53 5.01 -9.89 -2.80
N ALA A 54 5.17 -10.48 -1.61
CA ALA A 54 4.70 -9.90 -0.35
C ALA A 54 5.40 -8.55 -0.08
N VAL A 55 6.72 -8.48 -0.25
CA VAL A 55 7.50 -7.24 -0.09
C VAL A 55 7.02 -6.17 -1.08
N LEU A 56 6.84 -6.50 -2.36
CA LEU A 56 6.35 -5.56 -3.36
C LEU A 56 4.93 -5.07 -3.05
N LEU A 57 4.03 -5.94 -2.58
CA LEU A 57 2.67 -5.54 -2.26
C LEU A 57 2.56 -4.74 -0.96
N LEU A 58 3.42 -4.99 0.02
CA LEU A 58 3.42 -4.29 1.30
C LEU A 58 4.15 -2.95 1.24
N ILE A 59 5.31 -2.89 0.56
CA ILE A 59 6.18 -1.70 0.48
C ILE A 59 5.95 -0.90 -0.80
N GLY A 60 5.61 -1.56 -1.91
CA GLY A 60 5.41 -0.89 -3.20
C GLY A 60 4.13 -0.05 -3.25
N SER A 61 3.09 -0.42 -2.50
CA SER A 61 1.79 0.28 -2.53
C SER A 61 1.87 1.74 -2.05
N PRO A 62 2.56 2.08 -0.94
CA PRO A 62 2.80 3.49 -0.57
C PRO A 62 3.69 4.25 -1.55
N ALA A 63 4.73 3.60 -2.09
CA ALA A 63 5.68 4.24 -3.00
C ALA A 63 5.01 4.64 -4.33
N LEU A 64 4.21 3.73 -4.91
CA LEU A 64 3.42 4.02 -6.12
C LEU A 64 2.42 5.15 -5.87
N SER A 65 1.72 5.11 -4.74
CA SER A 65 0.79 6.16 -4.32
C SER A 65 1.47 7.53 -4.25
N SER A 66 2.68 7.61 -3.70
CA SER A 66 3.42 8.87 -3.62
C SER A 66 3.83 9.40 -4.99
N ILE A 67 4.22 8.53 -5.94
CA ILE A 67 4.58 8.94 -7.30
C ILE A 67 3.35 9.46 -8.03
N GLN A 68 2.23 8.73 -7.91
CA GLN A 68 0.97 9.13 -8.53
C GLN A 68 0.45 10.46 -7.97
N ASN A 69 0.50 10.65 -6.65
CA ASN A 69 0.14 11.92 -6.02
C ASN A 69 0.98 13.09 -6.54
N ARG A 70 2.30 12.91 -6.71
CA ARG A 70 3.16 13.96 -7.27
C ARG A 70 2.77 14.30 -8.70
N SER A 71 2.47 13.30 -9.53
CA SER A 71 2.02 13.50 -10.90
C SER A 71 0.70 14.27 -10.96
N ILE A 72 -0.28 13.91 -10.12
CA ILE A 72 -1.58 14.60 -10.03
C ILE A 72 -1.39 16.03 -9.52
N LEU A 73 -0.51 16.26 -8.54
CA LEU A 73 -0.24 17.61 -8.04
C LEU A 73 0.44 18.49 -9.11
N ALA A 74 1.26 17.91 -9.99
CA ALA A 74 1.87 18.63 -11.09
C ALA A 74 0.87 18.93 -12.21
N ASN A 75 0.18 17.91 -12.70
CA ASN A 75 -0.56 17.95 -13.98
C ASN A 75 -2.09 17.93 -13.83
N GLY A 76 -2.60 17.65 -12.63
CA GLY A 76 -4.04 17.51 -12.38
C GLY A 76 -4.79 18.84 -12.43
N GLN A 77 -6.09 18.73 -12.67
CA GLN A 77 -6.99 19.88 -12.69
C GLN A 77 -7.38 20.27 -11.26
N PRO A 78 -7.39 21.57 -10.92
CA PRO A 78 -7.79 22.03 -9.60
C PRO A 78 -9.29 21.85 -9.40
N ALA A 79 -9.68 21.39 -8.21
CA ALA A 79 -11.07 21.32 -7.79
C ALA A 79 -11.18 21.55 -6.28
N ASP A 80 -12.36 21.97 -5.85
CA ASP A 80 -12.70 21.99 -4.43
C ASP A 80 -13.35 20.65 -4.04
N ALA A 81 -13.04 20.18 -2.84
CA ALA A 81 -13.61 18.96 -2.31
C ALA A 81 -14.06 19.16 -0.87
N THR A 82 -15.08 18.41 -0.47
CA THR A 82 -15.52 18.33 0.93
C THR A 82 -15.14 16.98 1.50
N ILE A 83 -14.56 16.95 2.69
CA ILE A 83 -14.27 15.71 3.38
C ILE A 83 -15.59 15.07 3.84
N VAL A 84 -15.85 13.85 3.42
CA VAL A 84 -17.05 13.08 3.80
C VAL A 84 -16.74 12.18 4.99
N ASP A 85 -15.62 11.47 4.95
CA ASP A 85 -15.21 10.50 5.95
C ASP A 85 -13.68 10.48 6.08
N ILE A 86 -13.17 10.18 7.28
CA ILE A 86 -11.74 10.06 7.57
C ILE A 86 -11.51 8.82 8.40
N GLN A 87 -10.55 8.01 7.95
CA GLN A 87 -10.14 6.81 8.65
C GLN A 87 -8.62 6.82 8.85
N PRO A 88 -8.11 6.58 10.07
CA PRO A 88 -6.68 6.40 10.27
C PRO A 88 -6.21 5.12 9.57
N THR A 89 -5.10 5.20 8.83
CA THR A 89 -4.52 4.03 8.14
C THR A 89 -3.68 3.15 9.08
N GLY A 90 -3.45 3.63 10.30
CA GLY A 90 -2.52 3.06 11.28
C GLY A 90 -1.05 3.31 10.98
N ALA A 91 -0.72 4.00 9.87
CA ALA A 91 0.65 4.36 9.54
C ALA A 91 1.05 5.67 10.23
N THR A 92 2.23 5.72 10.83
CA THR A 92 2.80 6.93 11.44
C THR A 92 4.25 7.12 11.00
N ILE A 93 4.69 8.38 10.87
CA ILE A 93 6.09 8.73 10.59
C ILE A 93 6.62 9.54 11.76
N ASN A 94 7.65 9.03 12.42
CA ASN A 94 8.33 9.66 13.57
C ASN A 94 7.37 10.11 14.70
N ASN A 95 6.23 9.43 14.88
CA ASN A 95 5.15 9.82 15.80
C ASN A 95 4.65 11.26 15.63
N TYR A 96 4.93 11.89 14.50
CA TYR A 96 4.58 13.28 14.22
C TYR A 96 3.59 13.40 13.05
N TYR A 97 3.69 12.50 12.07
CA TYR A 97 2.73 12.40 10.98
C TYR A 97 1.86 11.16 11.14
N VAL A 98 0.57 11.32 10.90
CA VAL A 98 -0.41 10.23 10.89
C VAL A 98 -0.94 10.09 9.48
N GLY A 99 -0.97 8.86 8.98
CA GLY A 99 -1.59 8.51 7.71
C GLY A 99 -3.11 8.47 7.82
N LEU A 100 -3.78 9.26 7.00
CA LEU A 100 -5.24 9.35 6.93
C LEU A 100 -5.71 8.87 5.56
N SER A 101 -6.77 8.06 5.55
CA SER A 101 -7.55 7.74 4.37
C SER A 101 -8.80 8.60 4.39
N VAL A 102 -8.91 9.51 3.43
CA VAL A 102 -9.94 10.55 3.38
C VAL A 102 -10.87 10.27 2.20
N LEU A 103 -12.16 10.14 2.47
CA LEU A 103 -13.19 10.12 1.44
C LEU A 103 -13.59 11.56 1.13
N LEU A 104 -13.54 11.92 -0.14
CA LEU A 104 -13.76 13.27 -0.63
C LEU A 104 -14.96 13.28 -1.57
N ASP A 105 -15.84 14.25 -1.38
CA ASP A 105 -16.86 14.66 -2.37
C ASP A 105 -16.26 15.79 -3.21
N VAL A 106 -15.85 15.45 -4.42
CA VAL A 106 -15.13 16.34 -5.34
C VAL A 106 -16.13 17.09 -6.19
N LYS A 107 -15.92 18.41 -6.32
CA LYS A 107 -16.76 19.32 -7.09
C LYS A 107 -15.93 20.02 -8.17
N PRO A 108 -15.68 19.36 -9.32
CA PRO A 108 -15.01 20.00 -10.45
C PRO A 108 -15.88 21.10 -11.04
N LEU A 109 -15.26 22.11 -11.65
CA LEU A 109 -16.00 23.21 -12.28
C LEU A 109 -16.76 22.77 -13.55
N SER A 110 -16.20 21.82 -14.30
CA SER A 110 -16.67 21.41 -15.63
C SER A 110 -17.24 20.00 -15.69
N GLU A 111 -17.28 19.27 -14.57
CA GLU A 111 -17.70 17.87 -14.53
C GLU A 111 -18.68 17.60 -13.38
N PRO A 112 -19.50 16.53 -13.46
CA PRO A 112 -20.32 16.10 -12.34
C PRO A 112 -19.51 15.82 -11.09
N THR A 113 -20.12 16.02 -9.93
CA THR A 113 -19.50 15.68 -8.66
C THR A 113 -19.25 14.17 -8.57
N PHE A 114 -18.14 13.79 -7.96
CA PHE A 114 -17.80 12.38 -7.76
C PHE A 114 -17.10 12.18 -6.42
N GLN A 115 -17.20 10.96 -5.91
CA GLN A 115 -16.48 10.58 -4.69
C GLN A 115 -15.17 9.89 -5.02
N ALA A 116 -14.11 10.27 -4.31
CA ALA A 116 -12.81 9.65 -4.43
C ALA A 116 -12.15 9.51 -3.05
N ARG A 117 -11.35 8.46 -2.89
CA ARG A 117 -10.57 8.23 -1.67
C ARG A 117 -9.11 8.58 -1.93
N ALA A 118 -8.53 9.38 -1.04
CA ALA A 118 -7.12 9.72 -1.05
C ALA A 118 -6.45 9.38 0.27
N GLU A 119 -5.15 9.06 0.21
CA GLU A 119 -4.31 8.87 1.39
C GLU A 119 -3.33 10.03 1.53
N LYS A 120 -3.21 10.58 2.75
CA LYS A 120 -2.28 11.68 3.06
C LYS A 120 -1.69 11.52 4.45
N PHE A 121 -0.39 11.79 4.56
CA PHE A 121 0.27 11.96 5.86
C PHE A 121 0.08 13.40 6.32
N VAL A 122 -0.51 13.56 7.50
CA VAL A 122 -0.81 14.88 8.08
C VAL A 122 -0.05 15.02 9.41
N PRO A 123 0.60 16.16 9.67
CA PRO A 123 1.15 16.45 10.99
C PRO A 123 0.07 16.41 12.08
N MET A 124 0.34 15.81 13.23
CA MET A 124 -0.64 15.69 14.32
C MET A 124 -1.25 17.04 14.73
N HIS A 125 -0.45 18.11 14.76
CA HIS A 125 -0.92 19.45 15.11
C HIS A 125 -1.88 20.07 14.06
N LEU A 126 -1.95 19.52 12.84
CA LEU A 126 -2.89 19.94 11.79
C LEU A 126 -4.09 19.00 11.65
N MET A 127 -4.20 17.92 12.44
CA MET A 127 -5.31 16.97 12.32
C MET A 127 -6.68 17.64 12.44
N ALA A 128 -6.81 18.69 13.27
CA ALA A 128 -8.07 19.42 13.43
C ALA A 128 -8.58 20.08 12.13
N LYS A 129 -7.70 20.33 11.15
CA LYS A 129 -8.09 20.84 9.82
C LYS A 129 -8.70 19.77 8.93
N TYR A 130 -8.44 18.50 9.21
CA TYR A 130 -8.95 17.36 8.48
C TYR A 130 -10.07 16.73 9.30
N GLN A 131 -11.28 17.23 9.10
CA GLN A 131 -12.51 16.71 9.71
C GLN A 131 -13.59 16.57 8.65
N ALA A 132 -14.55 15.66 8.88
CA ALA A 132 -15.73 15.56 8.03
C ALA A 132 -16.44 16.92 7.96
N GLY A 133 -16.85 17.31 6.76
CA GLY A 133 -17.41 18.63 6.44
C GLY A 133 -16.39 19.71 6.09
N ALA A 134 -15.09 19.50 6.31
CA ALA A 134 -14.08 20.48 5.95
C ALA A 134 -13.93 20.61 4.42
N ALA A 135 -13.85 21.84 3.93
CA ALA A 135 -13.54 22.14 2.54
C ALA A 135 -12.02 22.16 2.33
N ILE A 136 -11.55 21.45 1.31
CA ILE A 136 -10.13 21.35 0.96
C ILE A 136 -9.93 21.54 -0.54
N ARG A 137 -8.77 22.11 -0.90
CA ARG A 137 -8.34 22.18 -2.30
C ARG A 137 -7.62 20.91 -2.70
N ILE A 138 -7.95 20.41 -3.88
CA ILE A 138 -7.34 19.23 -4.44
C ILE A 138 -6.95 19.47 -5.90
N LYS A 139 -6.14 18.55 -6.41
CA LYS A 139 -6.06 18.30 -7.85
C LYS A 139 -6.57 16.90 -8.14
N PHE A 140 -7.24 16.74 -9.27
CA PHE A 140 -7.68 15.44 -9.76
C PHE A 140 -7.17 15.18 -11.18
N ASP A 141 -7.00 13.91 -11.51
CA ASP A 141 -6.74 13.47 -12.88
C ASP A 141 -8.09 13.19 -13.58
N PRO A 142 -8.43 13.90 -14.67
CA PRO A 142 -9.71 13.72 -15.37
C PRO A 142 -9.85 12.34 -16.03
N HIS A 143 -8.75 11.64 -16.30
CA HIS A 143 -8.81 10.30 -16.92
C HIS A 143 -9.10 9.20 -15.89
N SER A 144 -8.43 9.26 -14.73
CA SER A 144 -8.52 8.20 -13.71
C SER A 144 -9.44 8.55 -12.54
N ARG A 145 -9.86 9.83 -12.41
CA ARG A 145 -10.54 10.40 -11.23
C ARG A 145 -9.76 10.23 -9.92
N ALA A 146 -8.47 9.93 -10.01
CA ALA A 146 -7.58 9.92 -8.85
C ALA A 146 -7.38 11.36 -8.34
N VAL A 147 -7.26 11.52 -7.02
CA VAL A 147 -7.21 12.83 -6.38
C VAL A 147 -6.00 12.95 -5.45
N ALA A 148 -5.41 14.14 -5.43
CA ALA A 148 -4.32 14.50 -4.53
C ALA A 148 -4.67 15.79 -3.79
N ILE A 149 -4.51 15.77 -2.46
CA ILE A 149 -4.85 16.90 -1.58
C ILE A 149 -3.70 17.90 -1.55
N MET A 150 -4.00 19.17 -1.83
CA MET A 150 -3.04 20.27 -1.76
C MET A 150 -2.74 20.64 -0.30
N ASP A 151 -1.54 21.15 -0.03
CA ASP A 151 -1.15 21.69 1.29
C ASP A 151 -1.51 23.17 1.43
#